data_AF-A0A526QF59-F1
#
_entry.id   AF-A0A526QF59-F1
#
_cell.length_a   1.000
_cell.length_b   1.000
_cell.length_c   1.000
_cell.angle_alpha   90.00
_cell.angle_beta   90.00
_cell.angle_gamma   90.00
#
_symmetry.space_group_name_H-M   'P 1'
#
loop_
_entity.id
_entity.type
_entity.pdbx_description
1 polymer ?
#
loop_
_entity_poly.entity_id
_entity_poly.type
_entity_poly.pdbx_seq_one_letter_code
_entity_poly.pdbx_strand_id
1 'polypeptide(L)' 'IETHQDPDNAPSDGPNMVPLKDLPALLERLMAFDRVAKGR' A
#
# COMPACT_ATOMS: atom_id res chain seq x y z
N ILE A 1 5.06 2.67 2.86
CA ILE A 1 4.70 2.38 1.46
C ILE A 1 4.41 3.73 0.84
N GLU A 2 5.19 4.15 -0.14
CA GLU A 2 4.91 5.38 -0.89
C GLU A 2 3.69 5.15 -1.79
N THR A 3 2.83 6.17 -1.90
CA THR A 3 1.55 6.05 -2.60
C THR A 3 1.16 7.38 -3.22
N HIS A 4 0.43 7.31 -4.33
CA HIS A 4 -0.10 8.48 -5.01
C HIS A 4 -1.43 8.15 -5.70
N GLN A 5 -2.31 9.14 -5.84
CA GLN A 5 -3.57 8.99 -6.58
C GLN A 5 -3.35 8.72 -8.08
N ASP A 6 -2.20 9.15 -8.60
CA ASP A 6 -1.79 9.00 -9.99
C ASP A 6 -0.26 8.77 -10.09
N PRO A 7 0.24 7.56 -9.79
CA PRO A 7 1.68 7.28 -9.76
C PRO A 7 2.41 7.62 -11.06
N ASP A 8 1.75 7.47 -12.21
CA ASP A 8 2.33 7.72 -13.52
C ASP A 8 2.72 9.19 -13.74
N ASN A 9 2.06 10.11 -13.03
CA ASN A 9 2.34 11.55 -13.06
C ASN A 9 2.96 12.08 -11.75
N ALA A 10 3.43 11.20 -10.87
CA ALA A 10 4.09 11.62 -9.63
C ALA A 10 5.39 12.40 -9.94
N PRO A 11 5.68 13.51 -9.24
CA PRO A 11 6.86 14.35 -9.51
C PRO A 11 8.19 13.66 -9.14
N SER A 12 8.13 12.53 -8.43
CA SER A 12 9.25 11.69 -8.05
C SER A 12 8.73 10.27 -7.80
N ASP A 13 9.55 9.27 -8.12
CA ASP A 13 9.40 7.86 -7.73
C ASP A 13 8.07 7.15 -8.11
N GLY A 14 7.33 7.69 -9.08
CA GLY A 14 6.06 7.15 -9.57
C GLY A 14 6.02 5.65 -9.84
N PRO A 15 6.97 5.07 -10.60
CA PRO A 15 7.01 3.63 -10.88
C PRO A 15 7.10 2.72 -9.64
N ASN A 16 7.51 3.27 -8.48
CA ASN A 16 7.65 2.53 -7.22
C ASN A 16 6.47 2.75 -6.26
N MET A 17 5.56 3.69 -6.55
CA MET A 17 4.42 4.02 -5.69
C MET A 17 3.25 3.06 -5.90
N VAL A 18 2.55 2.73 -4.82
CA VAL A 18 1.27 2.01 -4.88
C VAL A 18 0.14 2.99 -5.23
N PRO A 19 -0.75 2.71 -6.19
CA PRO A 19 -1.93 3.54 -6.42
C PRO A 19 -2.78 3.68 -5.15
N LEU A 20 -3.16 4.91 -4.78
CA LEU A 20 -3.84 5.18 -3.50
C LEU A 20 -5.13 4.38 -3.33
N LYS A 21 -5.87 4.15 -4.42
CA LYS A 21 -7.10 3.36 -4.43
C LYS A 21 -6.91 1.89 -4.02
N ASP A 22 -5.70 1.35 -4.18
CA ASP A 22 -5.38 -0.05 -3.88
C ASP A 22 -4.84 -0.23 -2.45
N LEU A 23 -4.51 0.88 -1.77
CA LEU A 23 -3.95 0.85 -0.42
C LEU A 23 -4.87 0.18 0.61
N PRO A 24 -6.21 0.35 0.61
CA PRO A 24 -7.08 -0.34 1.58
C PRO A 24 -6.96 -1.87 1.51
N ALA A 25 -7.04 -2.46 0.31
CA ALA A 25 -6.93 -3.90 0.12
C ALA A 25 -5.54 -4.44 0.50
N LEU A 26 -4.48 -3.66 0.24
CA LEU A 26 -3.12 -4.00 0.69
C LEU A 26 -3.04 -4.02 2.22
N LEU A 27 -3.55 -2.99 2.90
CA LEU A 27 -3.55 -2.90 4.35
C LEU A 27 -4.37 -4.02 4.99
N GLU A 28 -5.55 -4.35 4.46
CA GLU A 28 -6.37 -5.48 4.96
C GLU A 28 -5.58 -6.79 4.98
N ARG A 29 -4.85 -7.08 3.89
CA ARG A 29 -4.00 -8.27 3.79
C ARG A 29 -2.86 -8.23 4.80
N LEU A 30 -2.17 -7.10 4.92
CA LEU A 30 -1.07 -6.94 5.89
C LEU A 30 -1.57 -7.07 7.33
N MET A 31 -2.73 -6.50 7.66
CA MET A 31 -3.34 -6.63 8.99
C MET A 31 -3.78 -8.06 9.30
N ALA A 32 -4.23 -8.83 8.30
CA ALA A 32 -4.54 -10.24 8.47
C ALA A 32 -3.28 -11.06 8.82
N PHE A 33 -2.17 -10.82 8.11
CA PHE A 33 -0.88 -11.42 8.46
C PHE A 33 -0.38 -10.97 9.83
N ASP A 34 -0.50 -9.69 10.13
CA ASP A 34 -0.07 -9.09 11.40
C ASP A 34 -0.73 -9.74 12.61
N ARG A 35 -2.05 -10.01 12.50
CA ARG A 35 -2.82 -10.69 13.55
C ARG A 35 -2.24 -12.08 13.86
N VAL A 36 -1.98 -12.88 12.83
CA VAL A 36 -1.37 -14.21 12.98
C VAL A 36 0.04 -14.10 13.55
N ALA A 37 0.87 -13.22 12.98
CA ALA A 37 2.27 -13.06 13.38
C ALA A 37 2.43 -12.60 14.83
N LYS A 38 1.48 -11.80 15.34
CA LYS A 38 1.48 -11.29 16.72
C LYS A 38 0.71 -12.17 17.71
N GLY A 39 0.12 -13.28 17.26
CA GLY A 39 -0.66 -14.17 18.12
C GLY A 39 -1.88 -13.51 18.74
N ARG A 40 -2.55 -12.61 17.99
CA ARG A 40 -3.80 -11.93 18.37
C ARG A 40 -4.98 -12.45 17.56
#